data_AF-A0A7C7QF57-F1
#
_entry.id   AF-A0A7C7QF57-F1
#
_cell.length_a   1.000
_cell.length_b   1.000
_cell.length_c   1.000
_cell.angle_alpha   90.00
_cell.angle_beta   90.00
_cell.angle_gamma   90.00
#
_symmetry.space_group_name_H-M   'P 1'
#
loop_
_entity.id
_entity.type
_entity.pdbx_description
1 polymer ?
#
loop_
_entity_poly.entity_id
_entity_poly.type
_entity_poly.pdbx_seq_one_letter_code
_entity_poly.pdbx_strand_id
1 'polypeptide(L)'
;MMQVSGWFVGAFIIAAVAVVTAARWLSKRNILSGRKPISLVEMYQQDATSIGVSYEVFEKVLDVIGQAYRVDPRMLRLSDKLKALYDLDSWDLGEGTEELNERVAKDFGIVHFETEPKTIAELISEIERQTGVG
;
A
#
# COMPACT_ATOMS: atom_id res chain seq x y z
N MET A 1 12.90 20.26 42.17
CA MET A 1 12.02 19.36 41.41
C MET A 1 10.94 20.20 40.76
N MET A 2 10.97 20.39 39.44
CA MET A 2 9.96 21.18 38.72
C MET A 2 8.65 20.40 38.68
N GLN A 3 7.61 20.92 39.34
CA GLN A 3 6.23 20.46 39.14
C GLN A 3 5.81 20.86 37.72
N VAL A 4 5.89 19.90 36.79
CA VAL A 4 5.31 20.07 35.47
C VAL A 4 3.79 20.02 35.65
N SER A 5 3.11 21.15 35.50
CA SER A 5 1.65 21.19 35.59
C SER A 5 1.06 20.30 34.49
N GLY A 6 0.04 19.50 34.83
CA GLY A 6 -0.55 18.50 33.92
C GLY A 6 -1.03 19.06 32.57
N TRP A 7 -1.21 20.37 32.46
CA TRP A 7 -1.51 21.08 31.22
C TRP A 7 -0.36 20.98 30.18
N PHE A 8 0.91 20.99 30.61
CA PHE A 8 2.06 20.93 29.70
C PHE A 8 2.20 19.54 29.10
N VAL A 9 1.92 18.50 29.90
CA VAL A 9 1.90 17.12 29.44
C VAL A 9 0.77 16.91 28.42
N GLY A 10 -0.44 17.42 28.71
CA GLY A 10 -1.56 17.37 27.77
C GLY A 10 -1.29 18.11 26.45
N ALA A 11 -0.73 19.32 26.52
CA ALA A 11 -0.37 20.10 25.35
C ALA A 11 0.71 19.42 24.49
N PHE A 12 1.70 18.78 25.13
CA PHE A 12 2.76 18.05 24.43
C PHE A 12 2.24 16.82 23.68
N ILE A 13 1.33 16.06 24.30
CA ILE A 13 0.70 14.90 23.65
C ILE A 13 -0.13 15.34 22.44
N ILE A 14 -0.94 16.39 22.57
CA ILE A 14 -1.75 16.92 21.47
C ILE A 14 -0.85 17.39 20.32
N ALA A 15 0.24 18.10 20.62
CA ALA A 15 1.20 18.55 19.62
C ALA A 15 1.87 17.36 18.90
N ALA A 16 2.25 16.31 19.62
CA ALA A 16 2.82 15.10 19.03
C ALA A 16 1.84 14.40 18.07
N VAL A 17 0.58 14.23 18.48
CA VAL A 17 -0.48 13.65 17.62
C VAL A 17 -0.69 14.50 16.36
N ALA A 18 -0.71 15.82 16.50
CA ALA A 18 -0.87 16.74 15.36
C ALA A 18 0.30 16.63 14.38
N VAL A 19 1.54 16.57 14.88
CA VAL A 19 2.74 16.43 14.03
C VAL A 19 2.73 15.09 13.28
N VAL A 20 2.43 13.98 13.96
CA VAL A 20 2.34 12.65 13.32
C VAL A 20 1.26 12.66 12.23
N THR A 21 0.09 13.24 12.53
CA THR A 21 -1.02 13.32 11.56
C THR A 21 -0.66 14.16 10.34
N ALA A 22 0.00 15.30 10.54
CA ALA A 22 0.44 16.18 9.46
C ALA A 22 1.54 15.53 8.60
N ALA A 23 2.51 14.86 9.23
CA ALA A 23 3.57 14.14 8.55
C ALA A 23 3.01 12.98 7.72
N ARG A 24 2.06 12.21 8.27
CA ARG A 24 1.34 11.15 7.54
C ARG A 24 0.64 11.70 6.29
N TRP A 25 -0.08 12.82 6.43
CA TRP A 25 -0.78 13.44 5.31
C TRP A 25 0.19 13.98 4.24
N LEU A 26 1.29 14.61 4.66
CA LEU A 26 2.33 15.08 3.74
C LEU A 26 3.03 13.94 3.01
N SER A 27 3.32 12.82 3.68
CA SER A 27 3.94 11.64 3.07
C SER A 27 3.06 11.03 1.98
N LYS A 28 1.77 10.78 2.30
CA LYS A 28 0.77 10.32 1.33
C LYS A 28 0.65 11.28 0.15
N ARG A 29 0.61 12.58 0.44
CA ARG A 29 0.52 13.61 -0.60
C ARG A 29 1.75 13.64 -1.49
N ASN A 30 2.96 13.50 -0.95
CA ASN A 30 4.18 13.58 -1.75
C ASN A 30 4.26 12.41 -2.76
N ILE A 31 4.00 11.19 -2.31
CA ILE A 31 4.08 9.97 -3.15
C ILE A 31 2.97 9.93 -4.21
N LEU A 32 1.78 10.45 -3.89
CA LEU A 32 0.62 10.42 -4.79
C LEU A 32 0.40 11.75 -5.56
N SER A 33 1.18 12.80 -5.27
CA SER A 33 0.97 14.12 -5.88
C SER A 33 1.18 14.11 -7.39
N GLY A 34 0.32 14.81 -8.10
CA GLY A 34 0.39 14.94 -9.56
C GLY A 34 -0.21 13.76 -10.34
N ARG A 35 -0.59 12.67 -9.67
CA ARG A 35 -1.27 11.54 -10.32
C ARG A 35 -2.75 11.82 -10.49
N LYS A 36 -3.28 11.49 -11.67
CA LYS A 36 -4.73 11.43 -11.90
C LYS A 36 -5.22 10.00 -11.66
N PRO A 37 -6.39 9.80 -11.05
CA PRO A 37 -6.98 8.47 -10.97
C PRO A 37 -7.22 7.94 -12.38
N ILE A 38 -6.81 6.68 -12.62
CA ILE A 38 -7.05 5.96 -13.88
C ILE A 38 -7.98 4.80 -13.57
N SER A 39 -8.89 4.47 -14.49
CA SER A 39 -9.76 3.31 -14.28
C SER A 39 -8.95 2.01 -14.28
N LEU A 40 -9.34 1.04 -13.46
CA LEU A 40 -8.62 -0.24 -13.38
C LEU A 40 -8.62 -0.98 -14.72
N VAL A 41 -9.74 -0.90 -15.45
CA VAL A 41 -9.86 -1.46 -16.80
C VAL A 41 -8.88 -0.82 -17.77
N GLU A 42 -8.75 0.52 -17.76
CA GLU A 42 -7.81 1.22 -18.63
C GLU A 42 -6.35 0.90 -18.27
N MET A 43 -6.02 0.88 -16.97
CA MET A 43 -4.69 0.51 -16.50
C MET A 43 -4.34 -0.94 -16.89
N TYR A 44 -5.30 -1.86 -16.79
CA TYR A 44 -5.12 -3.23 -17.21
C TYR A 44 -4.86 -3.35 -18.71
N GLN A 45 -5.64 -2.63 -19.53
CA GLN A 45 -5.49 -2.64 -20.99
C GLN A 45 -4.15 -2.04 -21.44
N GLN A 46 -3.67 -1.00 -20.77
CA GLN A 46 -2.43 -0.30 -21.11
C GLN A 46 -1.18 -1.09 -20.70
N ASP A 47 -1.14 -1.59 -19.46
CA ASP A 47 0.09 -2.09 -18.86
C ASP A 47 0.01 -3.58 -18.49
N ALA A 48 -1.12 -4.06 -17.97
CA ALA A 48 -1.22 -5.40 -17.40
C ALA A 48 -1.35 -6.53 -18.44
N THR A 49 -1.93 -6.24 -19.61
CA THR A 49 -1.97 -7.19 -20.74
C THR A 49 -0.58 -7.62 -21.18
N SER A 50 0.42 -6.76 -21.01
CA SER A 50 1.81 -7.05 -21.38
C SER A 50 2.52 -8.03 -20.43
N ILE A 51 2.07 -8.13 -19.18
CA ILE A 51 2.65 -9.02 -18.15
C ILE A 51 1.92 -10.36 -18.04
N GLY A 52 0.88 -10.59 -18.85
CA GLY A 52 0.21 -11.90 -18.98
C GLY A 52 -0.60 -12.33 -17.77
N VAL A 53 -1.21 -11.39 -17.05
CA VAL A 53 -1.99 -11.66 -15.84
C VAL A 53 -3.48 -11.51 -16.11
N SER A 54 -4.33 -12.21 -15.36
CA SER A 54 -5.78 -12.10 -15.49
C SER A 54 -6.30 -10.77 -14.90
N TYR A 55 -7.40 -10.23 -15.46
CA TYR A 55 -8.02 -9.00 -14.94
C TYR A 55 -8.48 -9.19 -13.48
N GLU A 56 -8.99 -10.37 -13.14
CA GLU A 56 -9.47 -10.68 -11.79
C GLU A 56 -8.34 -10.62 -10.75
N VAL A 57 -7.20 -11.26 -11.02
CA VAL A 57 -6.04 -11.20 -10.12
C VAL A 57 -5.51 -9.77 -10.04
N PHE A 58 -5.39 -9.08 -11.18
CA PHE A 58 -4.96 -7.68 -11.23
C PHE A 58 -5.84 -6.76 -10.36
N GLU A 59 -7.16 -6.81 -10.54
CA GLU A 59 -8.12 -5.96 -9.84
C GLU A 59 -8.10 -6.27 -8.34
N LYS A 60 -8.11 -7.56 -7.98
CA LYS A 60 -8.14 -8.00 -6.59
C LYS A 60 -6.85 -7.63 -5.84
N VAL A 61 -5.68 -7.77 -6.46
CA VAL A 61 -4.41 -7.38 -5.84
C VAL A 61 -4.36 -5.87 -5.62
N LEU A 62 -4.77 -5.06 -6.61
CA LEU A 62 -4.82 -3.60 -6.45
C LEU A 62 -5.80 -3.15 -5.37
N ASP A 63 -6.96 -3.82 -5.25
CA ASP A 63 -7.93 -3.57 -4.20
C ASP A 63 -7.36 -3.91 -2.81
N VAL A 64 -6.70 -5.07 -2.67
CA VAL A 64 -6.03 -5.46 -1.41
C VAL A 64 -4.96 -4.44 -1.02
N ILE A 65 -4.11 -4.00 -1.95
CA ILE A 65 -3.11 -2.96 -1.68
C ILE A 65 -3.79 -1.64 -1.29
N GLY A 66 -4.85 -1.25 -2.02
CA GLY A 66 -5.57 -0.01 -1.73
C GLY A 66 -6.18 0.00 -0.33
N GLN A 67 -6.76 -1.12 0.10
CA GLN A 67 -7.31 -1.27 1.45
C GLN A 67 -6.22 -1.22 2.51
N ALA A 68 -5.17 -2.03 2.36
CA ALA A 68 -4.08 -2.17 3.31
C ALA A 68 -3.37 -0.82 3.59
N TYR A 69 -3.05 -0.05 2.55
CA TYR A 69 -2.37 1.25 2.70
C TYR A 69 -3.33 2.44 2.80
N ARG A 70 -4.65 2.18 2.76
CA ARG A 70 -5.70 3.20 2.70
C ARG A 70 -5.44 4.22 1.59
N VAL A 71 -5.25 3.71 0.37
CA VAL A 71 -5.00 4.44 -0.88
C VAL A 71 -6.06 4.02 -1.90
N ASP A 72 -6.55 4.96 -2.71
CA ASP A 72 -7.45 4.61 -3.82
C ASP A 72 -6.69 3.73 -4.84
N PRO A 73 -7.15 2.50 -5.16
CA PRO A 73 -6.50 1.63 -6.14
C PRO A 73 -6.24 2.30 -7.49
N ARG A 74 -7.10 3.25 -7.89
CA ARG A 74 -6.98 4.02 -9.14
C ARG A 74 -5.78 4.97 -9.19
N MET A 75 -5.16 5.24 -8.04
CA MET A 75 -3.97 6.09 -7.88
C MET A 75 -2.67 5.27 -7.94
N LEU A 76 -2.76 3.96 -7.77
CA LEU A 76 -1.61 3.05 -7.87
C LEU A 76 -1.17 2.88 -9.32
N ARG A 77 0.08 2.52 -9.52
CA ARG A 77 0.66 2.17 -10.83
C ARG A 77 1.43 0.87 -10.71
N LEU A 78 1.41 0.06 -11.76
CA LEU A 78 2.12 -1.21 -11.78
C LEU A 78 3.63 -1.06 -11.57
N SER A 79 4.20 0.06 -12.01
CA SER A 79 5.61 0.41 -11.80
C SER A 79 5.94 0.93 -10.41
N ASP A 80 4.94 1.12 -9.54
CA ASP A 80 5.18 1.55 -8.16
C ASP A 80 5.97 0.50 -7.41
N LYS A 81 6.99 0.96 -6.68
CA LYS A 81 7.80 0.11 -5.82
C LYS A 81 7.01 -0.21 -4.57
N LEU A 82 6.96 -1.47 -4.17
CA LEU A 82 6.36 -1.89 -2.90
C LEU A 82 7.04 -1.21 -1.70
N LYS A 83 8.36 -0.97 -1.81
CA LYS A 83 9.10 -0.19 -0.82
C LYS A 83 8.48 1.19 -0.55
N ALA A 84 7.95 1.87 -1.58
CA ALA A 84 7.34 3.18 -1.37
C ALA A 84 6.03 3.08 -0.57
N LEU A 85 5.32 1.96 -0.66
CA LEU A 85 4.15 1.66 0.17
C LEU A 85 4.58 1.34 1.62
N TYR A 86 5.64 0.55 1.79
CA TYR A 86 6.21 0.29 3.13
C TYR A 86 6.69 1.59 3.81
N ASP A 87 7.30 2.50 3.03
CA ASP A 87 7.73 3.81 3.54
C ASP A 87 6.52 4.68 3.97
N LEU A 88 5.36 4.58 3.28
CA LEU A 88 4.11 5.23 3.71
C LEU A 88 3.61 4.68 5.05
N ASP A 89 3.79 3.38 5.26
CA ASP A 89 3.32 2.60 6.40
C ASP A 89 4.24 2.70 7.62
N SER A 90 5.44 3.28 7.47
CA SER A 90 6.38 3.55 8.57
C SER A 90 5.77 4.35 9.73
N TRP A 91 4.75 5.18 9.45
CA TRP A 91 4.01 5.95 10.45
C TRP A 91 2.93 5.12 11.17
N ASP A 92 2.45 4.06 10.54
CA ASP A 92 1.43 3.14 11.03
C ASP A 92 2.06 1.83 11.56
N LEU A 93 3.37 1.86 11.85
CA LEU A 93 4.14 0.75 12.43
C LEU A 93 4.11 -0.56 11.62
N GLY A 94 3.83 -0.49 10.32
CA GLY A 94 3.77 -1.68 9.47
C GLY A 94 2.38 -2.31 9.34
N GLU A 95 1.31 -1.69 9.88
CA GLU A 95 -0.06 -2.20 9.85
C GLU A 95 -0.52 -2.55 8.42
N GLY A 96 -0.23 -1.70 7.44
CA GLY A 96 -0.60 -1.96 6.04
C GLY A 96 0.19 -3.11 5.41
N THR A 97 1.46 -3.27 5.78
CA THR A 97 2.30 -4.37 5.32
C THR A 97 1.82 -5.70 5.89
N GLU A 98 1.46 -5.72 7.16
CA GLU A 98 0.84 -6.88 7.82
C GLU A 98 -0.50 -7.22 7.18
N GLU A 99 -1.40 -6.24 6.99
CA GLU A 99 -2.70 -6.47 6.34
C GLU A 99 -2.55 -7.00 4.91
N LEU A 100 -1.59 -6.46 4.13
CA LEU A 100 -1.30 -6.96 2.79
C LEU A 100 -0.89 -8.44 2.84
N ASN A 101 0.04 -8.81 3.71
CA ASN A 101 0.52 -10.19 3.83
C ASN A 101 -0.59 -11.14 4.28
N GLU A 102 -1.38 -10.75 5.27
CA GLU A 102 -2.52 -11.55 5.76
C GLU A 102 -3.56 -11.77 4.66
N ARG A 103 -3.91 -10.71 3.91
CA ARG A 103 -4.87 -10.81 2.81
C ARG A 103 -4.32 -11.62 1.65
N VAL A 104 -3.04 -11.48 1.31
CA VAL A 104 -2.43 -12.30 0.26
C VAL A 104 -2.48 -13.78 0.63
N ALA A 105 -2.13 -14.12 1.87
CA ALA A 105 -2.22 -15.49 2.37
C ALA A 105 -3.65 -16.02 2.38
N LYS A 106 -4.62 -15.20 2.80
CA LYS A 106 -6.03 -15.58 2.90
C LYS A 106 -6.71 -15.71 1.54
N ASP A 107 -6.49 -14.75 0.65
CA ASP A 107 -7.25 -14.59 -0.59
C ASP A 107 -6.65 -15.34 -1.78
N PHE A 108 -5.33 -15.63 -1.74
CA PHE A 108 -4.59 -16.34 -2.78
C PHE A 108 -3.89 -17.60 -2.28
N GLY A 109 -3.87 -17.87 -0.96
CA GLY A 109 -3.21 -19.05 -0.41
C GLY A 109 -1.67 -18.96 -0.38
N ILE A 110 -1.11 -17.77 -0.56
CA ILE A 110 0.34 -17.57 -0.70
C ILE A 110 0.93 -17.11 0.63
N VAL A 111 1.74 -17.97 1.24
CA VAL A 111 2.41 -17.68 2.53
C VAL A 111 3.85 -17.17 2.32
N HIS A 112 4.47 -17.53 1.21
CA HIS A 112 5.83 -17.12 0.89
C HIS A 112 6.02 -16.95 -0.62
N PHE A 113 6.76 -15.92 -1.01
CA PHE A 113 7.16 -15.69 -2.39
C PHE A 113 8.55 -16.27 -2.64
N GLU A 114 8.74 -17.00 -3.75
CA GLU A 114 10.07 -17.54 -4.11
C GLU A 114 11.07 -16.41 -4.39
N THR A 115 10.59 -15.33 -5.01
CA THR A 115 11.34 -14.09 -5.23
C THR A 115 10.53 -12.95 -4.62
N GLU A 116 11.16 -12.17 -3.74
CA GLU A 116 10.50 -11.01 -3.13
C GLU A 116 10.15 -9.97 -4.21
N PRO A 117 8.85 -9.68 -4.42
CA PRO A 117 8.44 -8.72 -5.43
C PRO A 117 8.88 -7.31 -5.02
N LYS A 118 9.38 -6.53 -5.97
CA LYS A 118 9.85 -5.16 -5.74
C LYS A 118 8.84 -4.12 -6.21
N THR A 119 7.99 -4.49 -7.15
CA THR A 119 6.96 -3.63 -7.75
C THR A 119 5.58 -4.26 -7.65
N ILE A 120 4.53 -3.45 -7.81
CA ILE A 120 3.16 -3.96 -7.89
C ILE A 120 3.00 -4.93 -9.06
N ALA A 121 3.62 -4.65 -10.21
CA ALA A 121 3.63 -5.56 -11.36
C ALA A 121 4.20 -6.94 -10.99
N GLU A 122 5.38 -6.97 -10.36
CA GLU A 122 6.03 -8.21 -9.94
C GLU A 122 5.19 -8.99 -8.94
N LEU A 123 4.53 -8.30 -8.00
CA LEU A 123 3.62 -8.93 -7.05
C LEU A 123 2.45 -9.61 -7.76
N ILE A 124 1.80 -8.91 -8.69
CA ILE A 124 0.66 -9.46 -9.43
C ILE A 124 1.10 -10.66 -10.28
N SER A 125 2.19 -10.54 -11.02
CA SER A 125 2.74 -11.64 -11.83
C SER A 125 3.09 -12.86 -10.99
N GLU A 126 3.65 -12.66 -9.81
CA GLU A 126 4.03 -13.74 -8.92
C GLU A 126 2.80 -14.43 -8.30
N ILE A 127 1.76 -13.67 -7.94
CA ILE A 127 0.49 -14.22 -7.46
C ILE A 127 -0.20 -15.04 -8.56
N GLU A 128 -0.26 -14.52 -9.79
CA GLU A 128 -0.83 -15.24 -10.94
C GLU A 128 -0.07 -16.56 -11.19
N ARG A 129 1.28 -16.51 -11.17
CA ARG A 129 2.14 -17.69 -11.36
C ARG A 129 1.87 -18.78 -10.34
N GLN A 130 1.67 -18.42 -9.07
CA GLN A 130 1.48 -19.39 -7.98
C GLN A 130 0.03 -19.89 -7.88
N THR A 131 -0.95 -19.07 -8.26
CA THR A 131 -2.37 -19.45 -8.21
C THR A 131 -2.82 -20.25 -9.44
N GLY A 132 -2.06 -20.20 -10.54
CA GLY A 132 -2.30 -21.04 -11.72
C GLY A 132 -3.62 -20.72 -12.43
N VAL A 133 -4.07 -19.46 -12.38
CA VAL A 133 -5.32 -18.99 -13.00
C VAL A 133 -5.15 -18.64 -14.50
N GLY A 134 -3.98 -18.96 -15.08
CA GLY A 134 -3.66 -18.76 -16.50
C GLY A 134 -4.16 -19.85 -17.45
#